data_AF-A0A670YNT4-F1
#
_entry.id   AF-A0A670YNT4-F1
#
_cell.length_a   1.000
_cell.length_b   1.000
_cell.length_c   1.000
_cell.angle_alpha   90.00
_cell.angle_beta   90.00
_cell.angle_gamma   90.00
#
_symmetry.space_group_name_H-M   'P 1'
#
loop_
_entity.id
_entity.type
_entity.pdbx_description
1 polymer ?
#
loop_
_entity_poly.entity_id
_entity_poly.type
_entity_poly.pdbx_seq_one_letter_code
_entity_poly.pdbx_strand_id
1 'polypeptide(L)'
;NYLDRRVGGTILYSCHCYQLELKLPVYKAHSPQIERRRYFAHLLTVLSSHCQLCPMARHLAVYLLDIFMDRYDVTVKQLYVVSIACLLLASKFEEKEDKVPKLELLNNFAYMCSLNLMLTKKDLLKMELLLLESFNWNLCLPTPAHYIDYYLFASVSAGDLHKGWPITSVTKFKAIMEKYSHLFLEASLQDHVFLSFRPSLVAAACVGASRVYLEMSPPWTTQLQLLTCYSWEHLVPCIELMLG
;
A
#
# COMPACT_ATOMS: atom_id res chain seq x y z
N ASN A 1 -3.94 21.74 -19.92
CA ASN A 1 -4.97 21.07 -20.76
C ASN A 1 -4.95 19.53 -20.75
N TYR A 2 -3.80 18.83 -20.80
CA TYR A 2 -3.73 17.37 -20.51
C TYR A 2 -3.29 17.05 -19.07
N LEU A 3 -2.34 17.84 -18.54
CA LEU A 3 -1.91 17.78 -17.12
C LEU A 3 -3.04 18.21 -16.17
N ASP A 4 -3.79 19.24 -16.54
CA ASP A 4 -4.91 19.79 -15.76
C ASP A 4 -6.09 18.81 -15.63
N ARG A 5 -6.36 18.01 -16.68
CA ARG A 5 -7.36 16.92 -16.62
C ARG A 5 -6.90 15.74 -15.77
N ARG A 6 -5.59 15.43 -15.76
CA ARG A 6 -5.01 14.43 -14.85
C ARG A 6 -5.13 14.89 -13.40
N VAL A 7 -4.73 16.14 -13.11
CA VAL A 7 -4.78 16.71 -11.76
C VAL A 7 -6.23 16.82 -11.24
N GLY A 8 -7.17 17.29 -12.06
CA GLY A 8 -8.59 17.32 -11.68
C GLY A 8 -9.20 15.93 -11.43
N GLY A 9 -8.82 14.94 -12.24
CA GLY A 9 -9.19 13.54 -12.02
C GLY A 9 -8.59 12.95 -10.75
N THR A 10 -7.32 13.26 -10.44
CA THR A 10 -6.63 12.80 -9.24
C THR A 10 -7.19 13.44 -7.97
N ILE A 11 -7.62 14.71 -8.01
CA ILE A 11 -8.28 15.38 -6.87
C ILE A 11 -9.63 14.72 -6.56
N LEU A 12 -10.48 14.54 -7.56
CA LEU A 12 -11.79 13.89 -7.37
C LEU A 12 -11.64 12.45 -6.89
N TYR A 13 -10.66 11.72 -7.43
CA TYR A 13 -10.32 10.38 -6.98
C TYR A 13 -9.85 10.36 -5.52
N SER A 14 -8.94 11.25 -5.14
CA SER A 14 -8.47 11.37 -3.75
C SER A 14 -9.61 11.71 -2.79
N CYS A 15 -10.50 12.65 -3.13
CA CYS A 15 -11.70 12.97 -2.34
C CYS A 15 -12.62 11.76 -2.17
N HIS A 16 -12.82 10.97 -3.22
CA HIS A 16 -13.58 9.73 -3.14
C HIS A 16 -12.91 8.70 -2.22
N CYS A 17 -11.59 8.53 -2.34
CA CYS A 17 -10.82 7.67 -1.44
C CYS A 17 -10.97 8.09 0.03
N TYR A 18 -10.95 9.39 0.34
CA TYR A 18 -11.17 9.87 1.72
C TYR A 18 -12.56 9.48 2.26
N GLN A 19 -13.61 9.51 1.42
CA GLN A 19 -14.95 9.09 1.84
C GLN A 19 -15.03 7.56 2.10
N LEU A 20 -14.31 6.77 1.31
CA LEU A 20 -14.20 5.33 1.49
C LEU A 20 -13.35 4.96 2.70
N GLU A 21 -12.29 5.72 2.97
CA GLU A 21 -11.39 5.54 4.12
C GLU A 21 -12.16 5.54 5.46
N LEU A 22 -13.14 6.42 5.59
CA LEU A 22 -13.99 6.51 6.80
C LEU A 22 -14.88 5.28 7.03
N LYS A 23 -15.05 4.44 6.00
CA LYS A 23 -15.88 3.22 6.03
C LYS A 23 -15.04 1.95 6.08
N LEU A 24 -13.71 2.06 6.21
CA LEU A 24 -12.83 0.90 6.26
C LEU A 24 -13.15 0.01 7.48
N PRO A 25 -13.08 -1.32 7.33
CA PRO A 25 -13.14 -2.24 8.45
C PRO A 25 -12.11 -1.89 9.53
N VAL A 26 -12.54 -1.90 10.79
CA VAL A 26 -11.63 -1.72 11.92
C VAL A 26 -10.77 -2.97 12.09
N TYR A 27 -9.45 -2.82 11.97
CA TYR A 27 -8.47 -3.85 12.27
C TYR A 27 -8.19 -3.86 13.78
N LYS A 28 -8.39 -5.01 14.43
CA LYS A 28 -8.24 -5.13 15.88
C LYS A 28 -6.91 -5.75 16.31
N ALA A 29 -6.18 -6.40 15.41
CA ALA A 29 -4.92 -7.11 15.72
C ALA A 29 -5.06 -8.22 16.77
N HIS A 30 -6.20 -8.93 16.83
CA HIS A 30 -6.44 -10.02 17.79
C HIS A 30 -6.27 -11.42 17.17
N SER A 31 -5.79 -11.49 15.93
CA SER A 31 -5.65 -12.74 15.20
C SER A 31 -4.68 -13.71 15.90
N PRO A 32 -5.05 -14.99 16.09
CA PRO A 32 -4.13 -16.00 16.63
C PRO A 32 -2.93 -16.27 15.71
N GLN A 33 -3.03 -15.91 14.42
CA GLN A 33 -1.95 -16.04 13.44
C GLN A 33 -1.14 -14.75 13.19
N ILE A 34 -1.30 -13.72 14.03
CA ILE A 34 -0.64 -12.42 13.84
C ILE A 34 0.88 -12.51 13.72
N GLU A 35 1.51 -13.44 14.44
CA GLU A 35 2.97 -13.67 14.40
C GLU A 35 3.46 -14.08 12.99
N ARG A 36 2.58 -14.68 12.18
CA ARG A 36 2.90 -15.12 10.81
C ARG A 36 2.62 -14.05 9.77
N ARG A 37 1.96 -12.95 10.16
CA ARG A 37 1.54 -11.87 9.25
C ARG A 37 2.71 -11.32 8.45
N ARG A 38 3.84 -11.01 9.10
CA ARG A 38 5.03 -10.45 8.43
C ARG A 38 5.56 -11.38 7.33
N TYR A 39 5.55 -12.68 7.58
CA TYR A 39 5.95 -13.67 6.60
C TYR A 39 5.02 -13.69 5.37
N PHE A 40 3.70 -13.65 5.58
CA PHE A 40 2.75 -13.64 4.47
C PHE A 40 2.70 -12.29 3.73
N ALA A 41 2.87 -11.16 4.43
CA ALA A 41 3.05 -9.86 3.79
C ALA A 41 4.29 -9.85 2.90
N HIS A 42 5.41 -10.39 3.38
CA HIS A 42 6.62 -10.55 2.57
C HIS A 42 6.40 -11.47 1.36
N LEU A 43 5.74 -12.62 1.56
CA LEU A 43 5.37 -13.54 0.47
C LEU A 43 4.57 -12.81 -0.62
N LEU A 44 3.57 -12.03 -0.23
CA LEU A 44 2.77 -11.23 -1.16
C LEU A 44 3.59 -10.18 -1.89
N THR A 45 4.51 -9.50 -1.21
CA THR A 45 5.43 -8.55 -1.84
C THR A 45 6.32 -9.21 -2.89
N VAL A 46 6.91 -10.38 -2.58
CA VAL A 46 7.76 -11.12 -3.53
C VAL A 46 6.94 -11.61 -4.72
N LEU A 47 5.78 -12.21 -4.50
CA LEU A 47 4.89 -12.69 -5.57
C LEU A 47 4.40 -11.56 -6.46
N SER A 48 3.97 -10.46 -5.85
CA SER A 48 3.54 -9.25 -6.54
C SER A 48 4.66 -8.70 -7.42
N SER A 49 5.90 -8.68 -6.92
CA SER A 49 7.07 -8.23 -7.67
C SER A 49 7.41 -9.16 -8.84
N HIS A 50 7.32 -10.47 -8.63
CA HIS A 50 7.50 -11.46 -9.69
C HIS A 50 6.46 -11.32 -10.81
N CYS A 51 5.22 -11.02 -10.43
CA CYS A 51 4.10 -10.77 -11.35
C CYS A 51 4.07 -9.34 -11.90
N GLN A 52 4.99 -8.46 -11.49
CA GLN A 52 5.06 -7.04 -11.89
C GLN A 52 3.76 -6.24 -11.63
N LEU A 53 3.09 -6.55 -10.52
CA LEU A 53 1.86 -5.87 -10.13
C LEU A 53 2.15 -4.48 -9.52
N CYS A 54 1.19 -3.58 -9.68
CA CYS A 54 1.23 -2.23 -9.15
C CYS A 54 1.19 -2.21 -7.61
N PRO A 55 1.67 -1.13 -6.98
CA PRO A 55 1.63 -1.00 -5.52
C PRO A 55 0.21 -1.06 -4.94
N MET A 56 -0.80 -0.52 -5.65
CA MET A 56 -2.21 -0.55 -5.22
C MET A 56 -2.71 -1.99 -5.04
N ALA A 57 -2.47 -2.86 -6.04
CA ALA A 57 -2.83 -4.28 -5.97
C ALA A 57 -2.12 -5.00 -4.81
N ARG A 58 -0.83 -4.73 -4.61
CA ARG A 58 -0.04 -5.33 -3.52
C ARG A 58 -0.56 -4.92 -2.14
N HIS A 59 -0.78 -3.62 -1.94
CA HIS A 59 -1.27 -3.09 -0.67
C HIS A 59 -2.68 -3.58 -0.38
N LEU A 60 -3.55 -3.61 -1.38
CA LEU A 60 -4.90 -4.15 -1.24
C LEU A 60 -4.86 -5.63 -0.88
N ALA A 61 -4.02 -6.44 -1.52
CA ALA A 61 -3.87 -7.86 -1.20
C ALA A 61 -3.50 -8.11 0.27
N VAL A 62 -2.51 -7.38 0.78
CA VAL A 62 -2.08 -7.47 2.19
C VAL A 62 -3.19 -6.98 3.11
N TYR A 63 -3.86 -5.88 2.78
CA TYR A 63 -4.99 -5.37 3.57
C TYR A 63 -6.14 -6.38 3.67
N LEU A 64 -6.52 -7.01 2.54
CA LEU A 64 -7.53 -8.06 2.52
C LEU A 64 -7.12 -9.24 3.41
N LEU A 65 -5.86 -9.67 3.34
CA LEU A 65 -5.33 -10.73 4.19
C LEU A 65 -5.38 -10.35 5.68
N ASP A 66 -4.95 -9.14 6.04
CA ASP A 66 -4.94 -8.67 7.43
C ASP A 66 -6.34 -8.67 8.05
N ILE A 67 -7.33 -8.09 7.35
CA ILE A 67 -8.72 -8.07 7.80
C ILE A 67 -9.32 -9.48 7.86
N PHE A 68 -9.00 -10.35 6.90
CA PHE A 68 -9.47 -11.74 6.92
C PHE A 68 -8.89 -12.51 8.11
N MET A 69 -7.59 -12.38 8.38
CA MET A 69 -6.95 -13.01 9.52
C MET A 69 -7.48 -12.49 10.87
N ASP A 70 -7.90 -11.23 10.95
CA ASP A 70 -8.48 -10.67 12.18
C ASP A 70 -9.90 -11.18 12.47
N ARG A 71 -10.61 -11.68 11.45
CA ARG A 71 -11.99 -12.19 11.56
C ARG A 71 -12.09 -13.69 11.72
N TYR A 72 -11.12 -14.44 11.20
CA TYR A 72 -11.16 -15.90 11.12
C TYR A 72 -9.89 -16.54 11.69
N ASP A 73 -10.05 -17.65 12.39
CA ASP A 73 -8.93 -18.53 12.76
C ASP A 73 -8.62 -19.46 11.57
N VAL A 74 -7.40 -19.38 11.05
CA VAL A 74 -7.03 -20.02 9.78
C VAL A 74 -5.77 -20.85 9.96
N THR A 75 -5.83 -22.11 9.53
CA THR A 75 -4.65 -22.98 9.55
C THR A 75 -3.55 -22.46 8.63
N VAL A 76 -2.28 -22.70 8.98
CA VAL A 76 -1.13 -22.24 8.19
C VAL A 76 -1.22 -22.69 6.72
N LYS A 77 -1.66 -23.93 6.48
CA LYS A 77 -1.83 -24.46 5.13
C LYS A 77 -2.87 -23.67 4.32
N GLN A 78 -3.98 -23.29 4.95
CA GLN A 78 -5.00 -22.47 4.31
C GLN A 78 -4.55 -21.03 4.12
N LEU A 79 -3.74 -20.46 5.02
CA LEU A 79 -3.23 -19.09 4.90
C LEU A 79 -2.46 -18.85 3.60
N TYR A 80 -1.72 -19.83 3.07
CA TYR A 80 -1.11 -19.70 1.75
C TYR A 80 -2.14 -19.52 0.64
N VAL A 81 -3.19 -20.34 0.64
CA VAL A 81 -4.26 -20.26 -0.36
C VAL A 81 -5.03 -18.95 -0.23
N VAL A 82 -5.35 -18.53 1.00
CA VAL A 82 -5.98 -17.23 1.30
C VAL A 82 -5.12 -16.08 0.78
N SER A 83 -3.82 -16.07 1.10
CA SER A 83 -2.91 -15.00 0.67
C SER A 83 -2.89 -14.88 -0.84
N ILE A 84 -2.74 -16.00 -1.56
CA ILE A 84 -2.66 -15.98 -3.02
C ILE A 84 -4.01 -15.59 -3.65
N ALA A 85 -5.13 -16.00 -3.04
CA ALA A 85 -6.45 -15.56 -3.44
C ALA A 85 -6.65 -14.05 -3.20
N CYS A 86 -6.17 -13.49 -2.09
CA CYS A 86 -6.16 -12.04 -1.85
C CYS A 86 -5.36 -11.31 -2.94
N LEU A 87 -4.19 -11.84 -3.33
CA LEU A 87 -3.38 -11.26 -4.40
C LEU A 87 -4.12 -11.26 -5.73
N LEU A 88 -4.70 -12.40 -6.12
CA LEU A 88 -5.47 -12.53 -7.37
C LEU A 88 -6.68 -11.59 -7.39
N LEU A 89 -7.41 -11.52 -6.28
CA LEU A 89 -8.59 -10.67 -6.16
C LEU A 89 -8.22 -9.18 -6.26
N ALA A 90 -7.16 -8.77 -5.56
CA ALA A 90 -6.64 -7.41 -5.65
C ALA A 90 -6.10 -7.09 -7.06
N SER A 91 -5.41 -8.03 -7.72
CA SER A 91 -4.99 -7.86 -9.12
C SER A 91 -6.18 -7.68 -10.05
N LYS A 92 -7.23 -8.50 -9.93
CA LYS A 92 -8.45 -8.36 -10.76
C LYS A 92 -9.15 -7.01 -10.56
N PHE A 93 -8.97 -6.40 -9.39
CA PHE A 93 -9.59 -5.13 -9.05
C PHE A 93 -8.77 -3.92 -9.52
N GLU A 94 -7.45 -3.93 -9.27
CA GLU A 94 -6.55 -2.78 -9.51
C GLU A 94 -5.84 -2.82 -10.87
N GLU A 95 -5.65 -3.99 -11.46
CA GLU A 95 -4.91 -4.15 -12.71
C GLU A 95 -5.82 -4.26 -13.93
N LYS A 96 -5.21 -4.04 -15.08
CA LYS A 96 -5.81 -4.44 -16.36
C LYS A 96 -5.84 -5.96 -16.48
N GLU A 97 -6.83 -6.48 -17.19
CA GLU A 97 -7.05 -7.92 -17.35
C GLU A 97 -5.81 -8.68 -17.87
N ASP A 98 -5.02 -8.08 -18.76
CA ASP A 98 -3.80 -8.66 -19.32
C ASP A 98 -2.66 -8.84 -18.32
N LYS A 99 -2.70 -8.11 -17.20
CA LYS A 99 -1.72 -8.16 -16.12
C LYS A 99 -2.12 -9.06 -14.96
N VAL A 100 -3.35 -9.56 -14.93
CA VAL A 100 -3.82 -10.45 -13.86
C VAL A 100 -3.04 -11.76 -13.91
N PRO A 101 -2.38 -12.18 -12.80
CA PRO A 101 -1.58 -13.40 -12.79
C PRO A 101 -2.40 -14.64 -13.13
N LYS A 102 -1.87 -15.48 -14.03
CA LYS A 102 -2.47 -16.79 -14.34
C LYS A 102 -2.04 -17.82 -13.30
N LEU A 103 -2.89 -18.83 -13.10
CA LEU A 103 -2.62 -19.93 -12.16
C LEU A 103 -1.29 -20.64 -12.45
N GLU A 104 -0.96 -20.84 -13.73
CA GLU A 104 0.28 -21.48 -14.16
C GLU A 104 1.51 -20.70 -13.69
N LEU A 105 1.48 -19.37 -13.80
CA LEU A 105 2.57 -18.50 -13.34
C LEU A 105 2.76 -18.62 -11.82
N LEU A 106 1.66 -18.66 -11.07
CA LEU A 106 1.70 -18.80 -9.60
C LEU A 106 2.22 -20.17 -9.17
N ASN A 107 1.79 -21.26 -9.82
CA ASN A 107 2.25 -22.61 -9.50
C ASN A 107 3.71 -22.86 -9.91
N ASN A 108 4.20 -22.18 -10.95
CA ASN A 108 5.59 -22.26 -11.41
C ASN A 108 6.55 -21.39 -10.61
N PHE A 109 6.04 -20.60 -9.66
CA PHE A 109 6.89 -19.81 -8.79
C PHE A 109 7.74 -20.75 -7.92
N ALA A 110 9.06 -20.67 -8.05
CA ALA A 110 10.00 -21.63 -7.43
C ALA A 110 9.78 -21.81 -5.92
N TYR A 111 9.30 -20.77 -5.24
CA TYR A 111 8.94 -20.83 -3.84
C TYR A 111 7.66 -21.64 -3.56
N MET A 112 6.64 -21.57 -4.42
CA MET A 112 5.47 -22.44 -4.30
C MET A 112 5.86 -23.91 -4.49
N CYS A 113 6.79 -24.16 -5.42
CA CYS A 113 7.36 -25.49 -5.61
C CYS A 113 8.11 -25.97 -4.36
N SER A 114 8.93 -25.12 -3.71
CA SER A 114 9.66 -25.51 -2.49
C SER A 114 8.75 -25.78 -1.29
N LEU A 115 7.57 -25.15 -1.25
CA LEU A 115 6.54 -25.41 -0.24
C LEU A 115 5.68 -26.64 -0.53
N ASN A 116 5.92 -27.34 -1.65
CA ASN A 116 5.05 -28.41 -2.17
C ASN A 116 3.57 -27.99 -2.24
N LEU A 117 3.32 -26.71 -2.53
CA LEU A 117 1.98 -26.15 -2.63
C LEU A 117 1.53 -26.17 -4.08
N MET A 118 0.57 -27.03 -4.40
CA MET A 118 -0.11 -27.05 -5.69
C MET A 118 -1.49 -26.42 -5.57
N LEU A 119 -1.70 -25.27 -6.21
CA LEU A 119 -2.99 -24.60 -6.23
C LEU A 119 -3.85 -25.17 -7.34
N THR A 120 -5.07 -25.57 -7.00
CA THR A 120 -6.09 -25.92 -8.00
C THR A 120 -6.97 -24.72 -8.30
N LYS A 121 -7.44 -24.62 -9.55
CA LYS A 121 -8.41 -23.59 -9.95
C LYS A 121 -9.66 -23.61 -9.07
N LYS A 122 -10.12 -24.81 -8.69
CA LYS A 122 -11.32 -25.00 -7.87
C LYS A 122 -11.13 -24.43 -6.46
N ASP A 123 -9.98 -24.65 -5.84
CA ASP A 123 -9.72 -24.16 -4.48
C ASP A 123 -9.55 -22.65 -4.45
N LEU A 124 -8.86 -22.07 -5.45
CA LEU A 124 -8.74 -20.62 -5.58
C LEU A 124 -10.08 -19.94 -5.81
N LEU A 125 -10.91 -20.44 -6.73
CA LEU A 125 -12.23 -19.85 -6.98
C LEU A 125 -13.12 -19.87 -5.74
N LYS A 126 -13.10 -20.98 -4.97
CA LYS A 126 -13.82 -21.05 -3.70
C LYS A 126 -13.30 -20.03 -2.69
N MET A 127 -11.99 -19.86 -2.61
CA MET A 127 -11.38 -18.91 -1.69
C MET A 127 -11.66 -17.45 -2.09
N GLU A 128 -11.63 -17.14 -3.40
CA GLU A 128 -12.00 -15.82 -3.92
C GLU A 128 -13.46 -15.48 -3.61
N LEU A 129 -14.38 -16.44 -3.77
CA LEU A 129 -15.79 -16.25 -3.40
C LEU A 129 -15.95 -16.01 -1.89
N LEU A 130 -15.28 -16.80 -1.05
CA LEU A 130 -15.30 -16.60 0.40
C LEU A 130 -14.77 -15.23 0.80
N LEU A 131 -13.68 -14.78 0.18
CA LEU A 131 -13.13 -13.44 0.41
C LEU A 131 -14.16 -12.38 0.00
N LEU A 132 -14.71 -12.44 -1.22
CA LEU A 132 -15.74 -11.51 -1.68
C LEU A 132 -16.93 -11.45 -0.73
N GLU A 133 -17.45 -12.59 -0.28
CA GLU A 133 -18.54 -12.65 0.69
C GLU A 133 -18.15 -11.99 2.02
N SER A 134 -16.93 -12.24 2.52
CA SER A 134 -16.43 -11.64 3.76
C SER A 134 -16.30 -10.11 3.68
N PHE A 135 -16.06 -9.56 2.49
CA PHE A 135 -16.00 -8.12 2.25
C PHE A 135 -17.31 -7.54 1.69
N ASN A 136 -18.41 -8.30 1.72
CA ASN A 136 -19.70 -7.90 1.16
C ASN A 136 -19.59 -7.40 -0.29
N TRP A 137 -18.71 -8.04 -1.08
CA TRP A 137 -18.39 -7.69 -2.46
C TRP A 137 -17.83 -6.28 -2.66
N ASN A 138 -17.43 -5.60 -1.58
CA ASN A 138 -16.85 -4.26 -1.64
C ASN A 138 -15.33 -4.33 -1.49
N LEU A 139 -14.63 -4.20 -2.62
CA LEU A 139 -13.16 -4.12 -2.68
C LEU A 139 -12.64 -2.69 -2.84
N CYS A 140 -13.51 -1.69 -2.83
CA CYS A 140 -13.14 -0.28 -2.87
C CYS A 140 -12.57 0.17 -1.50
N LEU A 141 -11.41 -0.37 -1.16
CA LEU A 141 -10.75 -0.26 0.15
C LEU A 141 -9.44 0.51 -0.04
N PRO A 142 -9.45 1.85 0.11
CA PRO A 142 -8.28 2.65 -0.13
C PRO A 142 -7.15 2.30 0.86
N THR A 143 -5.96 2.12 0.30
CA THR A 143 -4.70 1.85 1.01
C THR A 143 -3.73 3.02 0.83
N PRO A 144 -2.63 3.11 1.60
CA PRO A 144 -1.67 4.21 1.46
C PRO A 144 -1.14 4.38 0.02
N ALA A 145 -1.03 3.28 -0.74
CA ALA A 145 -0.61 3.30 -2.14
C ALA A 145 -1.52 4.10 -3.08
N HIS A 146 -2.79 4.31 -2.71
CA HIS A 146 -3.73 5.11 -3.51
C HIS A 146 -3.51 6.62 -3.38
N TYR A 147 -2.82 7.06 -2.33
CA TYR A 147 -2.61 8.48 -2.02
C TYR A 147 -1.20 8.97 -2.36
N ILE A 148 -0.21 8.07 -2.34
CA ILE A 148 1.22 8.41 -2.39
C ILE A 148 1.58 9.26 -3.62
N ASP A 149 1.12 8.87 -4.82
CA ASP A 149 1.42 9.56 -6.07
C ASP A 149 0.80 10.96 -6.09
N TYR A 150 -0.39 11.11 -5.50
CA TYR A 150 -1.05 12.40 -5.40
C TYR A 150 -0.26 13.38 -4.52
N TYR A 151 0.29 12.88 -3.41
CA TYR A 151 1.09 13.70 -2.49
C TYR A 151 2.47 14.02 -3.06
N LEU A 152 3.04 13.09 -3.83
CA LEU A 152 4.32 13.27 -4.51
C LEU A 152 4.33 14.47 -5.48
N PHE A 153 3.19 14.87 -6.05
CA PHE A 153 3.12 16.07 -6.89
C PHE A 153 3.55 17.36 -6.16
N ALA A 154 3.26 17.46 -4.87
CA ALA A 154 3.59 18.60 -4.00
C ALA A 154 4.80 18.32 -3.09
N SER A 155 5.49 17.20 -3.27
CA SER A 155 6.56 16.75 -2.38
C SER A 155 7.86 17.55 -2.47
N VAL A 156 8.08 18.31 -3.54
CA VAL A 156 9.29 19.13 -3.76
C VAL A 156 8.89 20.47 -4.40
N SER A 157 9.39 21.55 -3.83
CA SER A 157 9.22 22.92 -4.32
C SER A 157 10.57 23.59 -4.58
N ALA A 158 10.60 24.58 -5.47
CA ALA A 158 11.84 25.27 -5.87
C ALA A 158 12.52 26.02 -4.71
N GLY A 159 11.76 26.38 -3.67
CA GLY A 159 12.27 27.04 -2.46
C GLY A 159 12.79 26.07 -1.39
N ASP A 160 12.78 24.76 -1.63
CA ASP A 160 13.27 23.78 -0.66
C ASP A 160 14.80 23.86 -0.51
N LEU A 161 15.27 23.59 0.70
CA LEU A 161 16.68 23.42 1.00
C LEU A 161 17.01 21.94 1.17
N HIS A 162 18.17 21.51 0.71
CA HIS A 162 18.78 20.22 1.00
C HIS A 162 20.07 20.44 1.76
N LYS A 163 20.17 19.91 2.98
CA LYS A 163 21.32 20.12 3.88
C LYS A 163 21.64 21.60 4.11
N GLY A 164 20.60 22.44 4.17
CA GLY A 164 20.71 23.89 4.34
C GLY A 164 21.01 24.70 3.06
N TRP A 165 21.23 24.04 1.91
CA TRP A 165 21.52 24.71 0.64
C TRP A 165 20.33 24.63 -0.33
N PRO A 166 20.09 25.65 -1.18
CA PRO A 166 19.03 25.57 -2.19
C PRO A 166 19.19 24.35 -3.09
N ILE A 167 18.07 23.68 -3.38
CA ILE A 167 18.10 22.52 -4.29
C ILE A 167 18.58 22.91 -5.68
N THR A 168 19.48 22.11 -6.24
CA THR A 168 20.07 22.37 -7.57
C THR A 168 19.16 21.97 -8.73
N SER A 169 18.21 21.06 -8.49
CA SER A 169 17.28 20.59 -9.51
C SER A 169 16.02 19.97 -8.91
N VAL A 170 14.88 20.63 -9.08
CA VAL A 170 13.56 20.12 -8.64
C VAL A 170 13.28 18.73 -9.22
N THR A 171 13.56 18.51 -10.51
CA THR A 171 13.28 17.24 -11.18
C THR A 171 14.07 16.08 -10.57
N LYS A 172 15.36 16.29 -10.25
CA LYS A 172 16.19 15.27 -9.61
C LYS A 172 15.65 14.94 -8.21
N PHE A 173 15.34 15.96 -7.42
CA PHE A 173 14.79 15.75 -6.08
C PHE A 173 13.41 15.09 -6.10
N LYS A 174 12.56 15.37 -7.09
CA LYS A 174 11.28 14.67 -7.26
C LYS A 174 11.48 13.16 -7.49
N ALA A 175 12.40 12.76 -8.35
CA ALA A 175 12.69 11.35 -8.58
C ALA A 175 13.27 10.65 -7.33
N ILE A 176 14.11 11.36 -6.57
CA ILE A 176 14.64 10.86 -5.29
C ILE A 176 13.51 10.71 -4.26
N MET A 177 12.65 11.73 -4.13
CA MET A 177 11.48 11.72 -3.25
C MET A 177 10.52 10.58 -3.56
N GLU A 178 10.21 10.37 -4.83
CA GLU A 178 9.40 9.24 -5.30
C GLU A 178 9.99 7.91 -4.85
N LYS A 179 11.29 7.69 -5.10
CA LYS A 179 11.99 6.46 -4.68
C LYS A 179 11.91 6.21 -3.17
N TYR A 180 12.23 7.21 -2.35
CA TYR A 180 12.23 7.03 -0.89
C TYR A 180 10.81 6.95 -0.32
N SER A 181 9.85 7.66 -0.89
CA SER A 181 8.46 7.61 -0.42
C SER A 181 7.86 6.24 -0.70
N HIS A 182 8.14 5.65 -1.87
CA HIS A 182 7.75 4.26 -2.14
C HIS A 182 8.51 3.26 -1.28
N LEU A 183 9.77 3.51 -0.93
CA LEU A 183 10.51 2.64 0.00
C LEU A 183 9.86 2.61 1.39
N PHE A 184 9.51 3.77 1.94
CA PHE A 184 8.79 3.84 3.22
C PHE A 184 7.38 3.27 3.12
N LEU A 185 6.73 3.42 1.97
CA LEU A 185 5.44 2.80 1.70
C LEU A 185 5.53 1.26 1.78
N GLU A 186 6.51 0.66 1.13
CA GLU A 186 6.75 -0.79 1.21
C GLU A 186 7.16 -1.24 2.61
N ALA A 187 7.95 -0.43 3.33
CA ALA A 187 8.31 -0.72 4.73
C ALA A 187 7.07 -0.71 5.63
N SER A 188 6.19 0.29 5.47
CA SER A 188 4.94 0.39 6.22
C SER A 188 4.01 -0.79 5.97
N LEU A 189 4.07 -1.39 4.77
CA LEU A 189 3.28 -2.57 4.45
C LEU A 189 3.71 -3.80 5.25
N GLN A 190 4.97 -3.90 5.68
CA GLN A 190 5.50 -5.07 6.38
C GLN A 190 5.15 -5.10 7.87
N ASP A 191 4.76 -3.97 8.46
CA ASP A 191 4.38 -3.88 9.87
C ASP A 191 2.90 -3.53 10.04
N HIS A 192 2.17 -4.34 10.81
CA HIS A 192 0.74 -4.14 11.02
C HIS A 192 0.45 -2.93 11.94
N VAL A 193 1.45 -2.38 12.64
CA VAL A 193 1.28 -1.16 13.45
C VAL A 193 0.73 -0.01 12.60
N PHE A 194 1.11 0.09 11.32
CA PHE A 194 0.62 1.14 10.42
C PHE A 194 -0.87 1.03 10.08
N LEU A 195 -1.52 -0.11 10.32
CA LEU A 195 -2.98 -0.26 10.18
C LEU A 195 -3.77 0.49 11.27
N SER A 196 -3.12 0.91 12.35
CA SER A 196 -3.75 1.77 13.37
C SER A 196 -3.91 3.22 12.91
N PHE A 197 -3.22 3.61 11.84
CA PHE A 197 -3.32 4.93 11.23
C PHE A 197 -4.23 4.91 10.01
N ARG A 198 -4.75 6.09 9.65
CA ARG A 198 -5.46 6.26 8.38
C ARG A 198 -4.53 6.04 7.20
N PRO A 199 -4.92 5.28 6.16
CA PRO A 199 -4.16 5.13 4.93
C PRO A 199 -3.59 6.43 4.34
N SER A 200 -4.38 7.51 4.33
CA SER A 200 -3.98 8.85 3.89
C SER A 200 -2.87 9.43 4.78
N LEU A 201 -2.95 9.24 6.10
CA LEU A 201 -1.93 9.68 7.04
C LEU A 201 -0.63 8.91 6.84
N VAL A 202 -0.69 7.59 6.66
CA VAL A 202 0.49 6.75 6.37
C VAL A 202 1.17 7.22 5.09
N ALA A 203 0.42 7.46 4.01
CA ALA A 203 0.99 7.94 2.75
C ALA A 203 1.66 9.33 2.91
N ALA A 204 1.03 10.24 3.66
CA ALA A 204 1.62 11.54 3.98
C ALA A 204 2.89 11.40 4.84
N ALA A 205 2.88 10.48 5.82
CA ALA A 205 4.04 10.16 6.65
C ALA A 205 5.18 9.57 5.82
N CYS A 206 4.93 8.75 4.80
CA CYS A 206 6.00 8.27 3.89
C CYS A 206 6.70 9.42 3.16
N VAL A 207 5.95 10.44 2.72
CA VAL A 207 6.52 11.65 2.10
C VAL A 207 7.29 12.47 3.14
N GLY A 208 6.73 12.65 4.34
CA GLY A 208 7.39 13.38 5.43
C GLY A 208 8.69 12.72 5.88
N ALA A 209 8.66 11.41 6.13
CA ALA A 209 9.82 10.58 6.47
C ALA A 209 10.90 10.66 5.39
N SER A 210 10.51 10.66 4.10
CA SER A 210 11.44 10.85 2.99
C SER A 210 12.13 12.22 3.02
N ARG A 211 11.37 13.30 3.28
CA ARG A 211 11.96 14.65 3.41
C ARG A 211 12.91 14.74 4.60
N VAL A 212 12.56 14.14 5.74
CA VAL A 212 13.43 14.08 6.93
C VAL A 212 14.70 13.30 6.63
N TYR A 213 14.58 12.08 6.07
CA TYR A 213 15.70 11.22 5.73
C TYR A 213 16.67 11.88 4.74
N LEU A 214 16.14 12.67 3.80
CA LEU A 214 16.92 13.41 2.81
C LEU A 214 17.40 14.79 3.33
N GLU A 215 17.20 15.10 4.60
CA GLU A 215 17.58 16.39 5.20
C GLU A 215 17.03 17.60 4.43
N MET A 216 15.77 17.49 3.98
CA MET A 216 15.07 18.57 3.29
C MET A 216 14.39 19.52 4.28
N SER A 217 14.49 20.82 4.02
CA SER A 217 13.84 21.86 4.82
C SER A 217 12.90 22.72 3.96
N PRO A 218 11.66 22.99 4.41
CA PRO A 218 11.06 22.49 5.65
C PRO A 218 10.73 20.99 5.56
N PRO A 219 10.69 20.24 6.68
CA PRO A 219 10.34 18.81 6.66
C PRO A 219 8.91 18.56 6.17
N TRP A 220 8.01 19.51 6.39
CA TRP A 220 6.65 19.52 5.87
C TRP A 220 6.29 20.91 5.36
N THR A 221 5.89 21.01 4.09
CA THR A 221 5.62 22.29 3.43
C THR A 221 4.17 22.71 3.64
N THR A 222 3.89 24.02 3.58
CA THR A 222 2.51 24.54 3.59
C THR A 222 1.68 23.97 2.44
N GLN A 223 2.30 23.72 1.28
CA GLN A 223 1.61 23.11 0.14
C GLN A 223 1.15 21.67 0.44
N LEU A 224 1.99 20.87 1.08
CA LEU A 224 1.63 19.52 1.53
C LEU A 224 0.55 19.56 2.60
N GLN A 225 0.62 20.48 3.56
CA GLN A 225 -0.42 20.66 4.57
C GLN A 225 -1.77 21.05 3.95
N LEU A 226 -1.79 21.97 2.98
CA LEU A 226 -3.02 22.36 2.28
C LEU A 226 -3.60 21.22 1.44
N LEU A 227 -2.74 20.41 0.82
CA LEU A 227 -3.15 19.30 -0.04
C LEU A 227 -3.68 18.10 0.76
N THR A 228 -3.06 17.79 1.90
CA THR A 228 -3.37 16.60 2.72
C THR A 228 -4.29 16.90 3.90
N CYS A 229 -4.42 18.17 4.29
CA CYS A 229 -5.04 18.62 5.54
C CYS A 229 -4.33 18.16 6.82
N TYR A 230 -3.14 17.55 6.73
CA TYR A 230 -2.34 17.15 7.89
C TYR A 230 -1.26 18.19 8.21
N SER A 231 -1.22 18.64 9.47
CA SER A 231 -0.07 19.38 10.01
C SER A 231 1.07 18.44 10.39
N TRP A 232 2.27 19.01 10.64
CA TRP A 232 3.43 18.24 11.09
C TRP A 232 3.14 17.39 12.33
N GLU A 233 2.44 17.96 13.32
CA GLU A 233 2.10 17.28 14.58
C GLU A 233 1.26 16.01 14.39
N HIS A 234 0.38 15.97 13.39
CA HIS A 234 -0.39 14.77 13.06
C HIS A 234 0.50 13.64 12.52
N LEU A 235 1.58 13.99 11.82
CA LEU A 235 2.44 13.04 11.12
C LEU A 235 3.56 12.50 11.99
N VAL A 236 4.06 13.29 12.94
CA VAL A 236 5.21 12.93 13.80
C VAL A 236 5.11 11.51 14.37
N PRO A 237 4.00 11.08 15.00
CA PRO A 237 3.92 9.73 15.57
C PRO A 237 4.11 8.61 14.54
N CYS A 238 3.59 8.80 13.32
CA CYS A 238 3.72 7.82 12.25
C CYS A 238 5.13 7.87 11.62
N ILE A 239 5.71 9.06 11.46
CA ILE A 239 7.06 9.25 10.93
C ILE A 239 8.11 8.65 11.88
N GLU A 240 7.97 8.86 13.18
CA GLU A 240 8.87 8.28 14.19
C GLU A 240 8.87 6.75 14.13
N LEU A 241 7.70 6.14 13.97
CA LEU A 241 7.58 4.69 13.77
C LEU A 241 8.19 4.20 12.45
N MET A 242 8.22 5.04 11.40
CA MET A 242 8.85 4.68 10.12
C MET A 242 10.38 4.78 10.15
N LEU A 243 10.92 5.66 11.00
CA LEU A 243 12.36 5.97 11.06
C LEU A 243 13.09 5.27 12.21
N GLY A 244 12.36 4.82 13.25
CA GLY A 244 12.89 4.04 14.38
C GLY A 244 13.07 2.56 14.07
#